data_AF-A0A1G0EG58-F1
#
_entry.id   AF-A0A1G0EG58-F1
#
_cell.length_a   1.000
_cell.length_b   1.000
_cell.length_c   1.000
_cell.angle_alpha   90.00
_cell.angle_beta   90.00
_cell.angle_gamma   90.00
#
_symmetry.space_group_name_H-M   'P 1'
#
loop_
_entity.id
_entity.type
_entity.pdbx_description
1 polymer ?
#
loop_
_entity_poly.entity_id
_entity_poly.type
_entity_poly.pdbx_seq_one_letter_code
_entity_poly.pdbx_strand_id
1 'polypeptide(L)'
;MSDEWGGKVRYVYNEEPSGWVDAFNRIATLANGDFVTILGCDDLLHNDFLYYVDRALVGNRSARFCYTGQNYIDANGELMGVSPAPHSTKAKLYDGKSYAQNYLQGVFLGEHIHRFAGIAMERKLLLNDCPIRREAGLIADDDLFVRIGGVTSVVGMTEPLASVRCHAASITGRLESLSLQLAEDYLFQIRSSKDHAHLDAQHIEMYQILALRFINALLFEGLRTGRAEWVKKAIVLRVNLENELSENVDQKMSFWTRRIWQVLGDGGGLHVYMFLRAVPSMRALKKIIFRLKL
;
A
#
# COMPACT_ATOMS: atom_id res chain seq x y z
N MET A 1 -32.40 9.51 -6.16
CA MET A 1 -31.44 9.38 -7.26
C MET A 1 -31.39 10.73 -7.95
N SER A 2 -30.27 11.12 -8.55
CA SER A 2 -30.22 12.40 -9.28
C SER A 2 -30.80 12.23 -10.68
N ASP A 3 -31.81 13.03 -11.01
CA ASP A 3 -32.44 13.05 -12.34
C ASP A 3 -31.49 13.63 -13.41
N GLU A 4 -30.57 14.52 -13.00
CA GLU A 4 -29.53 15.11 -13.85
C GLU A 4 -28.62 14.05 -14.49
N TRP A 5 -28.41 12.92 -13.79
CA TRP A 5 -27.57 11.82 -14.26
C TRP A 5 -28.38 10.60 -14.71
N GLY A 6 -29.62 10.82 -15.16
CA GLY A 6 -30.51 9.78 -15.65
C GLY A 6 -30.82 8.69 -14.61
N GLY A 7 -30.85 9.06 -13.32
CA GLY A 7 -31.10 8.14 -12.22
C GLY A 7 -29.96 7.17 -11.90
N LYS A 8 -28.79 7.28 -12.57
CA LYS A 8 -27.66 6.36 -12.38
C LYS A 8 -26.76 6.72 -11.20
N VAL A 9 -26.90 7.94 -10.66
CA VAL A 9 -26.09 8.43 -9.54
C VAL A 9 -26.95 8.54 -8.29
N ARG A 10 -26.42 7.98 -7.19
CA ARG A 10 -27.00 8.07 -5.85
C ARG A 10 -25.93 8.52 -4.86
N TYR A 11 -26.24 9.60 -4.15
CA TYR A 11 -25.42 10.09 -3.04
C TYR A 11 -25.91 9.50 -1.72
N VAL A 12 -24.97 9.18 -0.84
CA VAL A 12 -25.22 8.69 0.51
C VAL A 12 -24.27 9.42 1.44
N TYR A 13 -24.80 9.95 2.54
CA TYR A 13 -24.03 10.70 3.53
C TYR A 13 -23.90 9.89 4.82
N ASN A 14 -22.78 10.04 5.52
CA ASN A 14 -22.66 9.64 6.93
C ASN A 14 -23.02 10.85 7.80
N GLU A 15 -23.61 10.60 8.98
CA GLU A 15 -23.83 11.65 9.97
C GLU A 15 -22.49 12.18 10.51
N GLU A 16 -21.52 11.28 10.72
CA GLU A 16 -20.18 11.60 11.19
C GLU A 16 -19.10 11.05 10.22
N PRO A 17 -17.91 11.68 10.14
CA PRO A 17 -16.81 11.17 9.35
C PRO A 17 -16.37 9.77 9.82
N SER A 18 -16.55 8.77 8.95
CA SER A 18 -16.20 7.37 9.27
C SER A 18 -14.78 6.96 8.85
N GLY A 19 -14.13 7.75 8.00
CA GLY A 19 -12.92 7.34 7.29
C GLY A 19 -13.23 6.58 5.99
N TRP A 20 -12.22 6.47 5.12
CA TRP A 20 -12.37 5.98 3.75
C TRP A 20 -12.68 4.48 3.67
N VAL A 21 -12.07 3.67 4.55
CA VAL A 21 -12.28 2.22 4.62
C VAL A 21 -13.76 1.89 4.86
N ASP A 22 -14.35 2.50 5.89
CA ASP A 22 -15.74 2.25 6.25
C ASP A 22 -16.71 2.83 5.23
N ALA A 23 -16.36 3.97 4.62
CA ALA A 23 -17.14 4.54 3.54
C ALA A 23 -17.20 3.56 2.34
N PHE A 24 -16.08 2.96 1.94
CA PHE A 24 -16.08 2.00 0.84
C PHE A 24 -16.78 0.68 1.19
N ASN A 25 -16.55 0.13 2.39
CA ASN A 25 -17.30 -1.05 2.84
C ASN A 25 -18.81 -0.77 2.88
N ARG A 26 -19.25 0.40 3.36
CA ARG A 26 -20.66 0.81 3.36
C ARG A 26 -21.22 0.99 1.95
N ILE A 27 -20.49 1.64 1.05
CA ILE A 27 -20.95 1.82 -0.33
C ILE A 27 -21.07 0.45 -1.05
N ALA A 28 -20.18 -0.50 -0.75
CA ALA A 28 -20.28 -1.86 -1.29
C ALA A 28 -21.55 -2.61 -0.83
N THR A 29 -22.05 -2.39 0.39
CA THR A 29 -23.32 -2.99 0.84
C THR A 29 -24.53 -2.38 0.15
N LEU A 30 -24.43 -1.10 -0.19
CA LEU A 30 -25.50 -0.35 -0.86
C LEU A 30 -25.49 -0.55 -2.39
N ALA A 31 -24.38 -0.98 -2.97
CA ALA A 31 -24.25 -1.26 -4.39
C ALA A 31 -25.11 -2.47 -4.80
N ASN A 32 -25.76 -2.36 -5.97
CA ASN A 32 -26.62 -3.42 -6.51
C ASN A 32 -25.94 -4.25 -7.61
N GLY A 33 -24.76 -3.84 -8.09
CA GLY A 33 -24.01 -4.55 -9.11
C GLY A 33 -23.39 -5.85 -8.58
N ASP A 34 -23.22 -6.83 -9.46
CA ASP A 34 -22.50 -8.07 -9.15
C ASP A 34 -20.99 -7.82 -8.99
N PHE A 35 -20.47 -6.88 -9.78
CA PHE A 35 -19.11 -6.36 -9.67
C PHE A 35 -19.14 -4.89 -9.26
N VAL A 36 -18.13 -4.50 -8.49
CA VAL A 36 -17.91 -3.13 -8.04
C VAL A 36 -16.50 -2.69 -8.39
N THR A 37 -16.38 -1.43 -8.77
CA THR A 37 -15.10 -0.70 -8.81
C THR A 37 -15.13 0.36 -7.72
N ILE A 38 -13.95 0.75 -7.24
CA ILE A 38 -13.83 1.79 -6.22
C ILE A 38 -12.97 2.91 -6.78
N LEU A 39 -13.48 4.14 -6.71
CA LEU A 39 -12.83 5.31 -7.25
C LEU A 39 -12.74 6.38 -6.16
N GLY A 40 -11.53 6.87 -5.90
CA GLY A 40 -11.32 8.06 -5.08
C GLY A 40 -12.05 9.27 -5.69
N CYS A 41 -12.47 10.21 -4.86
CA CYS A 41 -13.20 11.40 -5.35
C CYS A 41 -12.37 12.31 -6.26
N ASP A 42 -11.05 12.14 -6.24
CA ASP A 42 -10.02 12.88 -6.95
C ASP A 42 -9.33 12.08 -8.06
N ASP A 43 -9.65 10.79 -8.20
CA ASP A 43 -9.12 9.87 -9.19
C ASP A 43 -9.96 9.85 -10.47
N LEU A 44 -9.41 9.24 -11.54
CA LEU A 44 -10.07 9.16 -12.85
C LEU A 44 -10.03 7.74 -13.41
N LEU A 45 -11.10 7.35 -14.10
CA LEU A 45 -11.12 6.16 -14.94
C LEU A 45 -10.94 6.56 -16.41
N HIS A 46 -10.21 5.73 -17.16
CA HIS A 46 -10.19 5.83 -18.61
C HIS A 46 -11.60 5.51 -19.18
N ASN A 47 -11.98 6.15 -20.29
CA ASN A 47 -13.30 5.96 -20.92
C ASN A 47 -13.59 4.49 -21.25
N ASP A 48 -12.55 3.73 -21.59
CA ASP A 48 -12.65 2.31 -21.95
C ASP A 48 -12.45 1.35 -20.76
N PHE A 49 -12.29 1.86 -19.53
CA PHE A 49 -12.02 1.03 -18.35
C PHE A 49 -13.06 -0.09 -18.18
N LEU A 50 -14.35 0.28 -18.14
CA LEU A 50 -15.43 -0.69 -17.95
C LEU A 50 -15.54 -1.70 -19.10
N TYR A 51 -15.24 -1.26 -20.34
CA TYR A 51 -15.26 -2.14 -21.51
C TYR A 51 -14.20 -3.25 -21.40
N TYR A 52 -12.97 -2.90 -21.05
CA TYR A 52 -11.88 -3.86 -20.95
C TYR A 52 -12.03 -4.77 -19.72
N VAL A 53 -12.44 -4.21 -18.59
CA VAL A 53 -12.70 -4.97 -17.35
C VAL A 53 -13.81 -6.00 -17.55
N ASP A 54 -14.95 -5.61 -18.14
CA ASP A 54 -16.06 -6.53 -18.42
C ASP A 54 -15.59 -7.68 -19.32
N ARG A 55 -14.93 -7.37 -20.43
CA ARG A 55 -14.38 -8.39 -21.33
C ARG A 55 -13.39 -9.33 -20.64
N ALA A 56 -12.53 -8.79 -19.78
CA ALA A 56 -11.55 -9.59 -19.05
C ALA A 56 -12.22 -10.57 -18.08
N LEU A 57 -13.22 -10.12 -17.32
CA LEU A 57 -13.96 -10.95 -16.36
C LEU A 57 -14.86 -11.98 -17.05
N VAL A 58 -15.58 -11.58 -18.11
CA VAL A 58 -16.42 -12.50 -18.91
C VAL A 58 -15.58 -13.61 -19.55
N GLY A 59 -14.38 -13.27 -20.03
CA GLY A 59 -13.44 -14.23 -20.61
C GLY A 59 -12.74 -15.12 -19.58
N ASN A 60 -12.75 -14.75 -18.30
CA ASN A 60 -12.05 -15.46 -17.22
C ASN A 60 -13.00 -15.71 -16.04
N ARG A 61 -14.04 -16.51 -16.25
CA ARG A 61 -15.16 -16.71 -15.28
C ARG A 61 -14.76 -17.27 -13.91
N SER A 62 -13.56 -17.82 -13.75
CA SER A 62 -13.03 -18.26 -12.45
C SER A 62 -12.47 -17.12 -11.60
N ALA A 63 -12.16 -15.98 -12.21
CA ALA A 63 -11.63 -14.81 -11.52
C ALA A 63 -12.78 -13.97 -10.96
N ARG A 64 -12.68 -13.63 -9.67
CA ARG A 64 -13.61 -12.73 -8.97
C ARG A 64 -13.02 -11.33 -8.79
N PHE A 65 -11.82 -11.09 -9.34
CA PHE A 65 -11.09 -9.84 -9.22
C PHE A 65 -10.30 -9.55 -10.51
N CYS A 66 -10.37 -8.30 -10.95
CA CYS A 66 -9.66 -7.76 -12.10
C CYS A 66 -8.87 -6.51 -11.69
N TYR A 67 -7.64 -6.37 -12.19
CA TYR A 67 -6.90 -5.13 -12.13
C TYR A 67 -6.46 -4.65 -13.52
N THR A 68 -6.23 -3.35 -13.60
CA THR A 68 -5.60 -2.64 -14.71
C THR A 68 -4.36 -1.91 -14.22
N GLY A 69 -3.44 -1.56 -15.11
CA GLY A 69 -2.37 -0.64 -14.77
C GLY A 69 -2.92 0.74 -14.42
N GLN A 70 -2.03 1.69 -14.11
CA GLN A 70 -2.44 3.04 -13.77
C GLN A 70 -1.46 4.12 -14.18
N ASN A 71 -2.00 5.33 -14.31
CA ASN A 71 -1.24 6.57 -14.34
C ASN A 71 -1.18 7.17 -12.93
N TYR A 72 -0.06 7.82 -12.62
CA TYR A 72 0.05 8.75 -11.52
C TYR A 72 -0.01 10.16 -12.10
N ILE A 73 -0.98 10.95 -11.68
CA ILE A 73 -1.18 12.32 -12.16
C ILE A 73 -1.06 13.32 -11.02
N ASP A 74 -0.62 14.54 -11.31
CA ASP A 74 -0.55 15.61 -10.32
C ASP A 74 -1.92 16.28 -10.06
N ALA A 75 -1.94 17.35 -9.26
CA ALA A 75 -3.16 18.11 -8.98
C ALA A 75 -3.81 18.74 -10.22
N ASN A 76 -3.05 19.02 -11.28
CA ASN A 76 -3.52 19.59 -12.54
C ASN A 76 -3.90 18.51 -13.58
N GLY A 77 -3.61 17.24 -13.29
CA GLY A 77 -3.83 16.12 -14.21
C GLY A 77 -2.63 15.82 -15.11
N GLU A 78 -1.46 16.41 -14.85
CA GLU A 78 -0.24 16.12 -15.59
C GLU A 78 0.37 14.78 -15.14
N LEU A 79 0.87 14.00 -16.10
CA LEU A 79 1.44 12.69 -15.85
C LEU A 79 2.76 12.78 -15.08
N MET A 80 2.81 12.13 -13.91
CA MET A 80 4.00 12.01 -13.05
C MET A 80 4.72 10.66 -13.21
N GLY A 81 3.96 9.62 -13.56
CA GLY A 81 4.45 8.26 -13.68
C GLY A 81 3.39 7.29 -14.16
N VAL A 82 3.79 6.06 -14.43
CA VAL A 82 2.92 4.98 -14.91
C VAL A 82 3.30 3.66 -14.24
N SER A 83 2.37 2.73 -14.16
CA SER A 83 2.65 1.35 -13.75
C SER A 83 3.70 0.70 -14.68
N PRO A 84 4.41 -0.34 -14.22
CA PRO A 84 5.49 -0.97 -14.99
C PRO A 84 5.06 -1.47 -16.38
N ALA A 85 5.95 -1.26 -17.36
CA ALA A 85 5.81 -1.80 -18.71
C ALA A 85 6.10 -3.33 -18.73
N PRO A 86 5.64 -4.07 -19.75
CA PRO A 86 4.88 -3.62 -20.93
C PRO A 86 3.41 -3.33 -20.61
N HIS A 87 2.81 -2.35 -21.30
CA HIS A 87 1.38 -2.02 -21.21
C HIS A 87 0.58 -2.80 -22.25
N SER A 88 -0.53 -3.40 -21.83
CA SER A 88 -1.37 -4.22 -22.69
C SER A 88 -2.77 -4.37 -22.12
N THR A 89 -3.76 -4.22 -22.99
CA THR A 89 -5.18 -4.53 -22.73
C THR A 89 -5.47 -6.03 -22.82
N LYS A 90 -4.46 -6.86 -23.12
CA LYS A 90 -4.62 -8.32 -23.14
C LYS A 90 -4.71 -8.83 -21.70
N ALA A 91 -5.91 -9.27 -21.33
CA ALA A 91 -6.16 -9.94 -20.06
C ALA A 91 -5.27 -11.19 -19.88
N LYS A 92 -4.61 -11.27 -18.73
CA LYS A 92 -3.85 -12.44 -18.28
C LYS A 92 -4.43 -12.97 -16.98
N LEU A 93 -4.68 -14.27 -16.92
CA LEU A 93 -5.09 -14.94 -15.69
C LEU A 93 -3.84 -15.30 -14.85
N TYR A 94 -3.93 -15.05 -13.57
CA TYR A 94 -2.93 -15.39 -12.56
C TYR A 94 -3.59 -16.30 -11.53
N ASP A 95 -2.89 -17.32 -11.08
CA ASP A 95 -3.24 -17.94 -9.81
C ASP A 95 -3.06 -16.92 -8.68
N GLY A 96 -3.88 -17.04 -7.64
CA GLY A 96 -3.94 -16.03 -6.59
C GLY A 96 -2.61 -15.86 -5.83
N LYS A 97 -1.85 -16.95 -5.64
CA LYS A 97 -0.54 -16.91 -4.97
C LYS A 97 0.50 -16.15 -5.80
N SER A 98 0.63 -16.46 -7.09
CA SER A 98 1.52 -15.74 -8.00
C SER A 98 1.14 -14.26 -8.10
N TYR A 99 -0.17 -13.95 -8.09
CA TYR A 99 -0.63 -12.57 -8.06
C TYR A 99 -0.19 -11.85 -6.77
N ALA A 100 -0.43 -12.44 -5.59
CA ALA A 100 -0.02 -11.85 -4.31
C ALA A 100 1.48 -11.60 -4.25
N GLN A 101 2.29 -12.56 -4.71
CA GLN A 101 3.74 -12.43 -4.79
C GLN A 101 4.15 -11.27 -5.71
N ASN A 102 3.59 -11.18 -6.92
CA ASN A 102 3.91 -10.11 -7.87
C ASN A 102 3.45 -8.74 -7.36
N TYR A 103 2.28 -8.67 -6.73
CA TYR A 103 1.78 -7.44 -6.13
C TYR A 103 2.74 -6.94 -5.04
N LEU A 104 3.08 -7.81 -4.08
CA LEU A 104 3.96 -7.46 -2.97
C LEU A 104 5.39 -7.16 -3.44
N GLN A 105 5.87 -7.83 -4.48
CA GLN A 105 7.14 -7.49 -5.14
C GLN A 105 7.11 -6.09 -5.74
N GLY A 106 6.01 -5.70 -6.38
CA GLY A 106 5.79 -4.34 -6.88
C GLY A 106 5.83 -3.31 -5.76
N VAL A 107 5.11 -3.55 -4.66
CA VAL A 107 5.15 -2.70 -3.44
C VAL A 107 6.58 -2.58 -2.91
N PHE A 108 7.30 -3.70 -2.81
CA PHE A 108 8.66 -3.76 -2.30
C PHE A 108 9.65 -2.89 -3.11
N LEU A 109 9.49 -2.89 -4.44
CA LEU A 109 10.31 -2.16 -5.41
C LEU A 109 9.83 -0.73 -5.68
N GLY A 110 8.69 -0.30 -5.14
CA GLY A 110 8.07 0.98 -5.51
C GLY A 110 7.55 1.00 -6.96
N GLU A 111 7.22 -0.18 -7.49
CA GLU A 111 6.77 -0.43 -8.85
C GLU A 111 5.36 -1.07 -8.79
N HIS A 112 4.41 -0.35 -8.19
CA HIS A 112 3.05 -0.86 -8.02
C HIS A 112 2.40 -1.18 -9.37
N ILE A 113 1.98 -2.45 -9.52
CA ILE A 113 1.34 -2.96 -10.74
C ILE A 113 -0.07 -2.40 -10.96
N HIS A 114 -0.75 -1.99 -9.89
CA HIS A 114 -2.05 -1.31 -9.89
C HIS A 114 -2.29 -0.61 -8.53
N ARG A 115 -3.40 0.12 -8.40
CA ARG A 115 -3.95 0.69 -7.14
C ARG A 115 -5.47 0.60 -7.18
N PHE A 116 -6.08 1.02 -6.09
CA PHE A 116 -7.51 1.03 -5.84
C PHE A 116 -8.39 1.48 -7.03
N ALA A 117 -8.06 2.59 -7.69
CA ALA A 117 -8.84 3.09 -8.84
C ALA A 117 -8.85 2.13 -10.04
N GLY A 118 -7.82 1.29 -10.19
CA GLY A 118 -7.63 0.39 -11.33
C GLY A 118 -8.28 -0.98 -11.19
N ILE A 119 -9.15 -1.19 -10.19
CA ILE A 119 -9.68 -2.53 -9.87
C ILE A 119 -11.18 -2.66 -10.15
N ALA A 120 -11.60 -3.89 -10.40
CA ALA A 120 -12.98 -4.31 -10.25
C ALA A 120 -13.04 -5.67 -9.57
N MET A 121 -13.99 -5.85 -8.67
CA MET A 121 -14.11 -7.09 -7.90
C MET A 121 -15.57 -7.50 -7.74
N GLU A 122 -15.82 -8.80 -7.63
CA GLU A 122 -17.14 -9.30 -7.31
C GLU A 122 -17.56 -8.73 -5.95
N ARG A 123 -18.75 -8.14 -5.87
CA ARG A 123 -19.24 -7.49 -4.66
C ARG A 123 -19.29 -8.46 -3.47
N LYS A 124 -19.64 -9.72 -3.71
CA LYS A 124 -19.65 -10.76 -2.66
C LYS A 124 -18.26 -11.06 -2.12
N LEU A 125 -17.22 -11.00 -2.97
CA LEU A 125 -15.83 -11.15 -2.52
C LEU A 125 -15.49 -10.05 -1.52
N LEU A 126 -15.82 -8.79 -1.84
CA LEU A 126 -15.59 -7.66 -0.95
C LEU A 126 -16.37 -7.77 0.37
N LEU A 127 -17.64 -8.19 0.32
CA LEU A 127 -18.49 -8.17 1.51
C LEU A 127 -18.24 -9.33 2.48
N ASN A 128 -17.89 -10.50 1.96
CA ASN A 128 -17.88 -11.73 2.77
C ASN A 128 -16.47 -12.28 2.99
N ASP A 129 -15.67 -12.35 1.93
CA ASP A 129 -14.41 -13.11 1.95
C ASP A 129 -13.21 -12.19 2.19
N CYS A 130 -13.26 -10.97 1.66
CA CYS A 130 -12.18 -9.99 1.67
C CYS A 130 -12.68 -8.56 1.93
N PRO A 131 -13.31 -8.25 3.08
CA PRO A 131 -13.62 -6.87 3.43
C PRO A 131 -12.36 -6.04 3.58
N ILE A 132 -12.44 -4.73 3.33
CA ILE A 132 -11.33 -3.81 3.58
C ILE A 132 -11.18 -3.68 5.11
N ARG A 133 -9.98 -3.93 5.64
CA ARG A 133 -9.71 -3.90 7.09
C ARG A 133 -9.23 -2.52 7.52
N ARG A 134 -9.90 -1.90 8.48
CA ARG A 134 -9.51 -0.57 9.00
C ARG A 134 -8.17 -0.65 9.73
N GLU A 135 -7.93 -1.78 10.39
CA GLU A 135 -6.75 -2.10 11.19
C GLU A 135 -5.46 -2.17 10.35
N ALA A 136 -5.59 -2.36 9.04
CA ALA A 136 -4.46 -2.32 8.10
C ALA A 136 -3.97 -0.89 7.80
N GLY A 137 -4.64 0.14 8.33
CA GLY A 137 -4.16 1.51 8.29
C GLY A 137 -4.14 2.13 6.89
N LEU A 138 -3.05 2.80 6.53
CA LEU A 138 -2.92 3.48 5.24
C LEU A 138 -2.80 2.52 4.06
N ILE A 139 -2.31 1.31 4.32
CA ILE A 139 -2.08 0.27 3.30
C ILE A 139 -3.20 -0.77 3.30
N ALA A 140 -4.41 -0.39 3.71
CA ALA A 140 -5.57 -1.27 3.70
C ALA A 140 -5.95 -1.75 2.28
N ASP A 141 -5.48 -1.05 1.24
CA ASP A 141 -5.52 -1.52 -0.14
C ASP A 141 -4.50 -2.65 -0.38
N ASP A 142 -3.22 -2.48 -0.02
CA ASP A 142 -2.20 -3.55 -0.12
C ASP A 142 -2.65 -4.82 0.61
N ASP A 143 -3.18 -4.66 1.81
CA ASP A 143 -3.78 -5.70 2.64
C ASP A 143 -4.86 -6.50 1.89
N LEU A 144 -5.81 -5.77 1.29
CA LEU A 144 -6.90 -6.34 0.51
C LEU A 144 -6.34 -7.13 -0.67
N PHE A 145 -5.42 -6.54 -1.43
CA PHE A 145 -4.89 -7.14 -2.64
C PHE A 145 -4.12 -8.42 -2.37
N VAL A 146 -3.29 -8.44 -1.32
CA VAL A 146 -2.57 -9.67 -0.96
C VAL A 146 -3.55 -10.76 -0.49
N ARG A 147 -4.60 -10.42 0.26
CA ARG A 147 -5.62 -11.40 0.72
C ARG A 147 -6.47 -11.98 -0.40
N ILE A 148 -6.81 -11.18 -1.42
CA ILE A 148 -7.54 -11.65 -2.61
C ILE A 148 -6.84 -12.86 -3.25
N GLY A 149 -5.51 -12.86 -3.26
CA GLY A 149 -4.70 -13.97 -3.76
C GLY A 149 -4.89 -15.29 -3.01
N GLY A 150 -5.44 -15.27 -1.80
CA GLY A 150 -5.79 -16.47 -1.03
C GLY A 150 -7.18 -17.02 -1.33
N VAL A 151 -8.02 -16.28 -2.05
CA VAL A 151 -9.45 -16.58 -2.22
C VAL A 151 -9.83 -16.85 -3.67
N THR A 152 -9.18 -16.20 -4.64
CA THR A 152 -9.57 -16.30 -6.05
C THR A 152 -8.38 -16.13 -6.99
N SER A 153 -8.52 -16.65 -8.21
CA SER A 153 -7.64 -16.26 -9.32
C SER A 153 -7.89 -14.81 -9.70
N VAL A 154 -6.87 -14.16 -10.24
CA VAL A 154 -6.91 -12.74 -10.59
C VAL A 154 -6.69 -12.57 -12.09
N VAL A 155 -7.50 -11.75 -12.74
CA VAL A 155 -7.25 -11.33 -14.12
C VAL A 155 -6.62 -9.95 -14.14
N GLY A 156 -5.49 -9.81 -14.83
CA GLY A 156 -4.74 -8.55 -14.91
C GLY A 156 -4.59 -8.06 -16.33
N MET A 157 -4.66 -6.74 -16.50
CA MET A 157 -4.21 -6.02 -17.68
C MET A 157 -3.16 -5.00 -17.24
N THR A 158 -2.10 -4.83 -18.01
CA THR A 158 -1.03 -3.89 -17.65
C THR A 158 -1.23 -2.51 -18.28
N GLU A 159 -2.23 -2.35 -19.15
CA GLU A 159 -2.63 -1.05 -19.68
C GLU A 159 -3.08 -0.11 -18.57
N PRO A 160 -2.59 1.14 -18.53
CA PRO A 160 -3.04 2.14 -17.56
C PRO A 160 -4.43 2.68 -17.88
N LEU A 161 -5.46 2.00 -17.35
CA LEU A 161 -6.88 2.35 -17.55
C LEU A 161 -7.51 3.10 -16.38
N ALA A 162 -6.73 3.43 -15.36
CA ALA A 162 -7.11 4.33 -14.27
C ALA A 162 -5.99 5.32 -13.99
N SER A 163 -6.31 6.44 -13.35
CA SER A 163 -5.34 7.45 -12.93
C SER A 163 -5.56 7.83 -11.47
N VAL A 164 -4.49 7.76 -10.68
CA VAL A 164 -4.49 8.14 -9.27
C VAL A 164 -3.89 9.52 -9.12
N ARG A 165 -4.56 10.40 -8.37
CA ARG A 165 -4.09 11.77 -8.15
C ARG A 165 -3.15 11.87 -6.96
N CYS A 166 -1.97 12.42 -7.21
CA CYS A 166 -0.92 12.65 -6.22
C CYS A 166 -0.86 14.14 -5.86
N HIS A 167 -1.27 14.48 -4.64
CA HIS A 167 -1.20 15.87 -4.15
C HIS A 167 -1.00 15.96 -2.64
N ALA A 168 -0.44 17.10 -2.18
CA ALA A 168 -0.12 17.33 -0.77
C ALA A 168 -1.35 17.31 0.18
N ALA A 169 -2.55 17.54 -0.34
CA ALA A 169 -3.79 17.51 0.45
C ALA A 169 -4.31 16.08 0.73
N SER A 170 -3.67 15.04 0.19
CA SER A 170 -4.10 13.66 0.40
C SER A 170 -3.97 13.26 1.87
N ILE A 171 -4.61 12.16 2.28
CA ILE A 171 -4.44 11.63 3.64
C ILE A 171 -2.95 11.42 3.95
N THR A 172 -2.22 10.79 3.03
CA THR A 172 -0.79 10.53 3.16
C THR A 172 0.05 11.81 3.16
N GLY A 173 -0.34 12.82 2.37
CA GLY A 173 0.35 14.11 2.29
C GLY A 173 0.20 14.98 3.55
N ARG A 174 -0.83 14.73 4.37
CA ARG A 174 -1.12 15.49 5.60
C ARG A 174 -0.52 14.88 6.87
N LEU A 175 0.09 13.70 6.80
CA LEU A 175 0.66 13.04 7.97
C LEU A 175 1.91 13.77 8.46
N GLU A 176 2.06 13.83 9.79
CA GLU A 176 3.30 14.36 10.37
C GLU A 176 4.50 13.46 10.09
N SER A 177 4.31 12.14 10.13
CA SER A 177 5.31 11.16 9.72
C SER A 177 4.65 9.98 9.03
N LEU A 178 4.82 9.90 7.70
CA LEU A 178 4.41 8.73 6.92
C LEU A 178 5.21 7.49 7.35
N SER A 179 6.48 7.65 7.72
CA SER A 179 7.34 6.56 8.18
C SER A 179 6.78 5.86 9.42
N LEU A 180 6.24 6.64 10.36
CA LEU A 180 5.62 6.09 11.57
C LEU A 180 4.43 5.21 11.22
N GLN A 181 3.50 5.75 10.43
CA GLN A 181 2.28 5.04 10.11
C GLN A 181 2.58 3.75 9.33
N LEU A 182 3.44 3.81 8.31
CA LEU A 182 3.80 2.61 7.53
C LEU A 182 4.56 1.57 8.37
N ALA A 183 5.38 1.99 9.34
CA ALA A 183 6.04 1.06 10.25
C ALA A 183 5.03 0.28 11.12
N GLU A 184 3.97 0.95 11.59
CA GLU A 184 2.88 0.31 12.34
C GLU A 184 2.05 -0.60 11.44
N ASP A 185 1.70 -0.14 10.24
CA ASP A 185 0.84 -0.89 9.33
C ASP A 185 1.53 -2.18 8.82
N TYR A 186 2.82 -2.15 8.47
CA TYR A 186 3.53 -3.37 8.07
C TYR A 186 3.78 -4.33 9.25
N LEU A 187 3.90 -3.82 10.47
CA LEU A 187 3.95 -4.68 11.66
C LEU A 187 2.60 -5.40 11.87
N PHE A 188 1.48 -4.72 11.60
CA PHE A 188 0.17 -5.37 11.52
C PHE A 188 0.12 -6.44 10.43
N GLN A 189 0.68 -6.19 9.23
CA GLN A 189 0.73 -7.20 8.16
C GLN A 189 1.46 -8.48 8.59
N ILE A 190 2.61 -8.35 9.27
CA ILE A 190 3.37 -9.51 9.79
C ILE A 190 2.55 -10.30 10.83
N ARG A 191 1.83 -9.61 11.71
CA ARG A 191 0.99 -10.27 12.71
C ARG A 191 -0.17 -11.02 12.06
N SER A 192 -0.86 -10.36 11.13
CA SER A 192 -2.03 -10.92 10.45
C SER A 192 -1.67 -12.01 9.44
N SER A 193 -0.44 -12.05 8.91
CA SER A 193 -0.03 -13.08 7.94
C SER A 193 -0.08 -14.50 8.51
N LYS A 194 -0.06 -14.65 9.85
CA LYS A 194 -0.23 -15.94 10.54
C LYS A 194 -1.59 -16.59 10.24
N ASP A 195 -2.59 -15.78 9.90
CA ASP A 195 -3.96 -16.22 9.58
C ASP A 195 -4.18 -16.43 8.07
N HIS A 196 -3.13 -16.35 7.25
CA HIS A 196 -3.22 -16.35 5.79
C HIS A 196 -2.44 -17.52 5.19
N ALA A 197 -3.10 -18.66 5.04
CA ALA A 197 -2.48 -19.92 4.61
C ALA A 197 -1.85 -19.90 3.20
N HIS A 198 -2.22 -18.95 2.34
CA HIS A 198 -1.61 -18.80 1.01
C HIS A 198 -0.27 -18.07 1.02
N LEU A 199 0.05 -17.36 2.10
CA LEU A 199 1.31 -16.66 2.27
C LEU A 199 2.38 -17.64 2.76
N ASP A 200 3.54 -17.59 2.13
CA ASP A 200 4.71 -18.36 2.52
C ASP A 200 5.82 -17.47 3.12
N ALA A 201 6.95 -18.09 3.44
CA ALA A 201 8.09 -17.41 4.03
C ALA A 201 8.58 -16.22 3.20
N GLN A 202 8.47 -16.26 1.87
CA GLN A 202 8.90 -15.16 1.01
C GLN A 202 8.00 -13.93 1.15
N HIS A 203 6.68 -14.15 1.22
CA HIS A 203 5.71 -13.07 1.47
C HIS A 203 5.96 -12.41 2.83
N ILE A 204 6.11 -13.25 3.85
CA ILE A 204 6.35 -12.79 5.22
C ILE A 204 7.67 -12.02 5.27
N GLU A 205 8.74 -12.52 4.67
CA GLU A 205 10.03 -11.83 4.60
C GLU A 205 9.92 -10.44 3.96
N MET A 206 9.15 -10.28 2.88
CA MET A 206 8.94 -8.96 2.28
C MET A 206 8.27 -7.98 3.24
N TYR A 207 7.26 -8.41 4.00
CA TYR A 207 6.66 -7.56 5.04
C TYR A 207 7.65 -7.18 6.14
N GLN A 208 8.51 -8.11 6.56
CA GLN A 208 9.54 -7.84 7.55
C GLN A 208 10.54 -6.78 7.06
N ILE A 209 10.98 -6.88 5.80
CA ILE A 209 11.89 -5.90 5.23
C ILE A 209 11.20 -4.54 5.07
N LEU A 210 9.93 -4.50 4.69
CA LEU A 210 9.14 -3.27 4.60
C LEU A 210 8.96 -2.62 5.98
N ALA A 211 8.57 -3.38 7.01
CA ALA A 211 8.47 -2.89 8.39
C ALA A 211 9.82 -2.31 8.85
N LEU A 212 10.91 -3.06 8.67
CA LEU A 212 12.25 -2.61 9.04
C LEU A 212 12.69 -1.36 8.27
N ARG A 213 12.36 -1.26 6.98
CA ARG A 213 12.63 -0.08 6.15
C ARG A 213 11.97 1.16 6.76
N PHE A 214 10.70 1.09 7.13
CA PHE A 214 9.97 2.23 7.67
C PHE A 214 10.32 2.54 9.13
N ILE A 215 10.63 1.54 9.95
CA ILE A 215 11.18 1.75 11.31
C ILE A 215 12.50 2.52 11.23
N ASN A 216 13.40 2.13 10.32
CA ASN A 216 14.65 2.84 10.09
C ASN A 216 14.41 4.26 9.57
N ALA A 217 13.48 4.44 8.61
CA ALA A 217 13.11 5.75 8.11
C ALA A 217 12.61 6.67 9.25
N LEU A 218 11.73 6.17 10.13
CA LEU A 218 11.24 6.89 11.30
C LEU A 218 12.38 7.29 12.24
N LEU A 219 13.31 6.37 12.52
CA LEU A 219 14.46 6.66 13.37
C LEU A 219 15.28 7.83 12.79
N PHE A 220 15.63 7.75 11.51
CA PHE A 220 16.38 8.81 10.83
C PHE A 220 15.62 10.13 10.80
N GLU A 221 14.31 10.07 10.58
CA GLU A 221 13.43 11.23 10.60
C GLU A 221 13.44 11.92 11.97
N GLY A 222 13.28 11.16 13.05
CA GLY A 222 13.33 11.66 14.43
C GLY A 222 14.68 12.27 14.78
N LEU A 223 15.78 11.58 14.47
CA LEU A 223 17.14 12.08 14.73
C LEU A 223 17.43 13.37 13.96
N ARG A 224 17.04 13.44 12.69
CA ARG A 224 17.25 14.63 11.84
C ARG A 224 16.46 15.83 12.32
N THR A 225 15.21 15.61 12.74
CA THR A 225 14.30 16.68 13.17
C THR A 225 14.45 17.04 14.64
N GLY A 226 15.17 16.24 15.43
CA GLY A 226 15.27 16.42 16.88
C GLY A 226 14.02 15.98 17.64
N ARG A 227 13.13 15.22 17.01
CA ARG A 227 11.91 14.66 17.60
C ARG A 227 12.24 13.38 18.38
N ALA A 228 12.55 13.53 19.66
CA ALA A 228 12.94 12.43 20.54
C ALA A 228 11.82 11.39 20.73
N GLU A 229 10.56 11.80 20.63
CA GLU A 229 9.39 10.93 20.66
C GLU A 229 9.37 9.96 19.48
N TRP A 230 9.77 10.38 18.28
CA TRP A 230 9.86 9.51 17.11
C TRP A 230 11.01 8.51 17.22
N VAL A 231 12.14 8.94 17.77
CA VAL A 231 13.27 8.03 18.06
C VAL A 231 12.85 6.95 19.05
N LYS A 232 12.18 7.32 20.15
CA LYS A 232 11.64 6.37 21.14
C LYS A 232 10.64 5.42 20.49
N LYS A 233 9.74 5.93 19.66
CA LYS A 233 8.74 5.12 18.97
C LYS A 233 9.38 4.13 17.98
N ALA A 234 10.41 4.54 17.23
CA ALA A 234 11.17 3.64 16.36
C ALA A 234 11.84 2.50 17.15
N ILE A 235 12.42 2.79 18.33
CA ILE A 235 12.99 1.77 19.22
C ILE A 235 11.91 0.77 19.65
N VAL A 236 10.75 1.24 20.09
CA VAL A 236 9.62 0.37 20.50
C VAL A 236 9.15 -0.49 19.33
N LEU A 237 9.00 0.09 18.13
CA LEU A 237 8.57 -0.65 16.94
C LEU A 237 9.59 -1.70 16.52
N ARG A 238 10.89 -1.42 16.66
CA ARG A 238 11.94 -2.41 16.43
C ARG A 238 11.84 -3.59 17.39
N VAL A 239 11.69 -3.33 18.70
CA VAL A 239 11.52 -4.40 19.70
C VAL A 239 10.28 -5.24 19.39
N ASN A 240 9.18 -4.58 19.00
CA ASN A 240 7.99 -5.30 18.59
C ASN A 240 8.23 -6.16 17.35
N LEU A 241 8.94 -5.67 16.35
CA LEU A 241 9.34 -6.45 15.18
C LEU A 241 10.18 -7.66 15.60
N GLU A 242 11.20 -7.47 16.44
CA GLU A 242 12.05 -8.57 16.94
C GLU A 242 11.24 -9.65 17.67
N ASN A 243 10.21 -9.27 18.44
CA ASN A 243 9.32 -10.23 19.10
C ASN A 243 8.44 -11.03 18.13
N GLU A 244 8.16 -10.50 16.94
CA GLU A 244 7.42 -11.23 15.90
C GLU A 244 8.32 -12.17 15.08
N LEU A 245 9.64 -12.07 15.22
CA LEU A 245 10.62 -12.77 14.39
C LEU A 245 11.32 -13.90 15.15
N SER A 246 11.55 -15.01 14.45
CA SER A 246 12.44 -16.08 14.91
C SER A 246 13.92 -15.80 14.65
N GLU A 247 14.23 -14.80 13.82
CA GLU A 247 15.57 -14.47 13.34
C GLU A 247 16.01 -13.07 13.77
N ASN A 248 17.32 -12.86 13.86
CA ASN A 248 17.89 -11.57 14.24
C ASN A 248 17.75 -10.54 13.10
N VAL A 249 16.96 -9.49 13.35
CA VAL A 249 16.72 -8.35 12.45
C VAL A 249 18.00 -7.71 11.92
N ASP A 250 19.09 -7.75 12.69
CA ASP A 250 20.36 -7.15 12.32
C ASP A 250 20.95 -7.73 11.03
N GLN A 251 20.67 -8.99 10.72
CA GLN A 251 21.16 -9.63 9.49
C GLN A 251 20.57 -8.99 8.23
N LYS A 252 19.40 -8.34 8.35
CA LYS A 252 18.69 -7.67 7.25
C LYS A 252 19.07 -6.20 7.10
N MET A 253 20.03 -5.70 7.89
CA MET A 253 20.43 -4.29 7.94
C MET A 253 21.82 -4.01 7.35
N SER A 254 21.98 -2.83 6.77
CA SER A 254 23.29 -2.32 6.37
C SER A 254 24.22 -2.18 7.59
N PHE A 255 25.54 -2.22 7.35
CA PHE A 255 26.53 -2.02 8.41
C PHE A 255 26.30 -0.72 9.20
N TRP A 256 26.05 0.39 8.51
CA TRP A 256 25.83 1.69 9.16
C TRP A 256 24.55 1.74 9.97
N THR A 257 23.46 1.16 9.45
CA THR A 257 22.19 1.07 10.18
C THR A 257 22.38 0.28 11.48
N ARG A 258 23.05 -0.87 11.42
CA ARG A 258 23.40 -1.66 12.62
C ARG A 258 24.22 -0.85 13.63
N ARG A 259 25.23 -0.11 13.17
CA ARG A 259 26.06 0.71 14.07
C ARG A 259 25.27 1.79 14.79
N ILE A 260 24.36 2.47 14.09
CA ILE A 260 23.48 3.47 14.71
C ILE A 260 22.64 2.84 15.82
N TRP A 261 22.05 1.69 15.53
CA TRP A 261 21.24 0.94 16.48
C TRP A 261 22.03 0.43 17.69
N GLN A 262 23.28 -0.01 17.51
CA GLN A 262 24.16 -0.40 18.61
C GLN A 262 24.43 0.77 19.55
N VAL A 263 24.82 1.93 19.00
CA VAL A 263 25.09 3.12 19.82
C VAL A 263 23.84 3.60 20.57
N LEU A 264 22.65 3.46 19.98
CA LEU A 264 21.39 3.76 20.66
C LEU A 264 21.09 2.78 21.80
N GLY A 265 21.37 1.49 21.62
CA GLY A 265 21.22 0.46 22.66
C GLY A 265 22.14 0.69 23.85
N ASP A 266 23.35 1.21 23.62
CA ASP A 266 24.35 1.51 24.65
C ASP A 266 24.08 2.84 25.40
N GLY A 267 22.93 3.47 25.18
CA GLY A 267 22.58 4.76 25.80
C GLY A 267 23.25 5.99 25.15
N GLY A 268 23.97 5.81 24.05
CA GLY A 268 24.74 6.84 23.34
C GLY A 268 23.93 7.76 22.42
N GLY A 269 22.63 7.95 22.64
CA GLY A 269 21.75 8.68 21.72
C GLY A 269 22.19 10.11 21.39
N LEU A 270 22.84 10.80 22.33
CA LEU A 270 23.39 12.14 22.09
C LEU A 270 24.57 12.14 21.10
N HIS A 271 25.40 11.09 21.10
CA HIS A 271 26.53 10.94 20.18
C HIS A 271 26.08 10.65 18.75
N VAL A 272 25.03 9.83 18.58
CA VAL A 272 24.40 9.60 17.27
C VAL A 272 23.82 10.90 16.72
N TYR A 273 23.08 11.65 17.53
CA TYR A 273 22.50 12.93 17.12
C TYR A 273 23.57 13.95 16.67
N MET A 274 24.66 14.08 17.43
CA MET A 274 25.77 14.97 17.08
C MET A 274 26.49 14.52 15.80
N PHE A 275 26.73 13.22 15.64
CA PHE A 275 27.35 12.66 14.43
C PHE A 275 26.49 12.89 13.18
N LEU A 276 25.17 12.69 13.27
CA LEU A 276 24.25 12.89 12.15
C LEU A 276 24.13 14.36 11.72
N ARG A 277 24.28 15.31 12.66
CA ARG A 277 24.33 16.75 12.35
C ARG A 277 25.68 17.21 11.79
N ALA A 278 26.77 16.56 12.16
CA ALA A 278 28.12 16.93 11.77
C ALA A 278 28.53 16.41 10.37
N VAL A 279 27.73 15.56 9.72
CA VAL A 279 28.07 14.91 8.44
C VAL A 279 27.16 15.41 7.31
N PRO A 280 27.58 16.44 6.53
CA PRO A 280 26.87 16.89 5.34
C PRO A 280 26.69 15.81 4.25
N SER A 281 27.53 14.77 4.25
CA SER A 281 27.60 13.71 3.23
C SER A 281 26.47 12.67 3.30
N MET A 282 25.60 12.71 4.31
CA MET A 282 24.41 11.84 4.35
C MET A 282 23.30 12.24 3.37
N ARG A 283 23.44 13.37 2.65
CA ARG A 283 22.65 13.65 1.44
C ARG A 283 22.76 12.52 0.39
N ALA A 284 23.82 11.72 0.42
CA ALA A 284 23.99 10.54 -0.44
C ALA A 284 23.07 9.36 -0.02
N LEU A 285 22.81 9.15 1.28
CA LEU A 285 21.84 8.16 1.75
C LEU A 285 20.41 8.49 1.29
N LYS A 286 20.11 9.78 1.12
CA LYS A 286 18.85 10.27 0.54
C LYS A 286 18.62 9.70 -0.87
N LYS A 287 19.65 9.61 -1.72
CA LYS A 287 19.51 9.00 -3.07
C LYS A 287 19.27 7.50 -3.06
N ILE A 288 19.63 6.80 -1.98
CA ILE A 288 19.46 5.36 -1.82
C ILE A 288 18.09 5.04 -1.20
N ILE A 289 17.60 5.89 -0.28
CA ILE A 289 16.31 5.70 0.40
C ILE A 289 15.13 6.31 -0.39
N PHE A 290 15.31 7.45 -1.08
CA PHE A 290 14.25 8.17 -1.82
C PHE A 290 14.20 7.88 -3.34
N ARG A 291 14.99 6.93 -3.86
CA ARG A 291 14.81 6.48 -5.27
C ARG A 291 13.54 5.64 -5.49
N LEU A 292 12.81 5.34 -4.42
CA LEU A 292 11.44 4.87 -4.46
C LEU A 292 10.53 6.11 -4.53
N LYS A 293 10.23 6.54 -5.76
CA LYS A 293 9.20 7.55 -6.01
C LYS A 293 7.87 6.98 -5.49
N LEU A 294 7.21 7.72 -4.60
CA LEU A 294 5.74 7.66 -4.47
C LEU A 294 5.11 7.99 -5.83
#